data_AF-E3HCM4-F1
#
_entry.id   AF-E3HCM4-F1
#
_cell.length_a   1.000
_cell.length_b   1.000
_cell.length_c   1.000
_cell.angle_alpha   90.00
_cell.angle_beta   90.00
_cell.angle_gamma   90.00
#
_symmetry.space_group_name_H-M   'P 1'
#
loop_
_entity.id
_entity.type
_entity.pdbx_description
1 polymer ?
#
loop_
_entity_poly.entity_id
_entity_poly.type
_entity_poly.pdbx_seq_one_letter_code
_entity_poly.pdbx_strand_id
1 'polypeptide(L)'
;MSQEFLQEEMEHYRLEQEKVKQIVGSIGGSHQSRTHKMLNAAFLTIVVVSFFMGGVLHYIPVTLSLELGVLLVSLKIAWMIHEQQKVNHFQFWILNSLEIRLNSLQTGSRKIHKELSLLREENQRLRSALEDEKK
;
A
#
# COMPACT_ATOMS: atom_id res chain seq x y z
N MET A 1 -38.15 9.19 -11.89
CA MET A 1 -37.44 7.99 -12.37
C MET A 1 -35.92 8.19 -12.44
N SER A 2 -35.39 9.35 -12.83
CA SER A 2 -33.93 9.58 -12.88
C SER A 2 -33.28 9.90 -11.52
N GLN A 3 -33.94 10.67 -10.63
CA GLN A 3 -33.30 11.12 -9.38
C GLN A 3 -33.11 10.02 -8.33
N GLU A 4 -34.05 9.09 -8.20
CA GLU A 4 -33.94 7.96 -7.26
C GLU A 4 -32.84 6.99 -7.70
N PHE A 5 -32.72 6.71 -9.00
CA PHE A 5 -31.65 5.87 -9.56
C PHE A 5 -30.25 6.46 -9.28
N LEU A 6 -30.09 7.77 -9.43
CA LEU A 6 -28.84 8.50 -9.13
C LEU A 6 -28.48 8.44 -7.63
N GLN A 7 -29.47 8.50 -6.74
CA GLN A 7 -29.24 8.37 -5.30
C GLN A 7 -28.85 6.95 -4.90
N GLU A 8 -29.51 5.95 -5.48
CA GLU A 8 -29.23 4.53 -5.24
C GLU A 8 -27.82 4.14 -5.74
N GLU A 9 -27.42 4.65 -6.91
CA GLU A 9 -26.08 4.47 -7.47
C GLU A 9 -25.01 5.16 -6.60
N MET A 10 -25.29 6.37 -6.08
CA MET A 10 -24.40 7.08 -5.15
C MET A 10 -24.22 6.34 -3.82
N GLU A 11 -25.29 5.75 -3.26
CA GLU A 11 -25.16 4.91 -2.05
C GLU A 11 -24.35 3.64 -2.33
N HIS A 12 -24.57 3.01 -3.48
CA HIS A 12 -23.83 1.82 -3.89
C HIS A 12 -22.33 2.12 -4.02
N TYR A 13 -21.96 3.26 -4.61
CA TYR A 13 -20.57 3.72 -4.70
C TYR A 13 -19.92 3.97 -3.33
N ARG A 14 -20.67 4.51 -2.37
CA ARG A 14 -20.15 4.76 -1.00
C ARG A 14 -19.91 3.46 -0.25
N LEU A 15 -20.81 2.48 -0.39
CA LEU A 15 -20.65 1.15 0.20
C LEU A 15 -19.43 0.41 -0.37
N GLU A 16 -19.18 0.53 -1.68
CA GLU A 16 -17.98 -0.04 -2.29
C GLU A 16 -16.71 0.66 -1.80
N GLN A 17 -16.72 1.99 -1.66
CA GLN A 17 -15.59 2.72 -1.09
C GLN A 17 -15.30 2.32 0.35
N GLU A 18 -16.32 2.11 1.18
CA GLU A 18 -16.13 1.66 2.57
C GLU A 18 -15.57 0.24 2.64
N LYS A 19 -16.04 -0.68 1.79
CA LYS A 19 -15.46 -2.03 1.68
C LYS A 19 -13.99 -1.98 1.26
N VAL A 20 -13.66 -1.16 0.26
CA VAL A 20 -12.27 -0.99 -0.17
C VAL A 20 -11.42 -0.39 0.95
N LYS A 21 -11.93 0.61 1.67
CA LYS A 21 -11.24 1.22 2.81
C LYS A 21 -11.05 0.24 3.98
N GLN A 22 -12.02 -0.64 4.23
CA GLN A 22 -11.93 -1.67 5.26
C GLN A 22 -10.93 -2.76 4.89
N ILE A 23 -10.91 -3.22 3.63
CA ILE A 23 -9.93 -4.18 3.12
C ILE A 23 -8.52 -3.58 3.18
N VAL A 24 -8.35 -2.32 2.76
CA VAL A 24 -7.06 -1.60 2.84
C VAL A 24 -6.65 -1.37 4.30
N GLY A 25 -7.59 -1.04 5.18
CA GLY A 25 -7.35 -0.85 6.62
C GLY A 25 -7.01 -2.14 7.36
N SER A 26 -7.64 -3.27 7.03
CA SER A 26 -7.33 -4.58 7.64
C SER A 26 -5.97 -5.11 7.20
N ILE A 27 -5.50 -4.71 6.02
CA ILE A 27 -4.18 -5.11 5.52
C ILE A 27 -3.08 -4.15 6.02
N GLY A 28 -3.39 -2.87 6.28
CA GLY A 28 -2.43 -1.87 6.76
C GLY A 28 -2.31 -1.69 8.29
N GLY A 29 -3.24 -2.19 9.10
CA GLY A 29 -3.48 -1.64 10.45
C GLY A 29 -3.23 -2.55 11.66
N SER A 30 -2.17 -2.23 12.41
CA SER A 30 -2.01 -2.34 13.88
C SER A 30 -1.79 -3.70 14.56
N HIS A 31 -2.38 -4.81 14.11
CA HIS A 31 -2.22 -6.06 14.86
C HIS A 31 -0.82 -6.66 14.72
N GLN A 32 -0.26 -6.51 13.53
CA GLN A 32 1.00 -7.06 13.08
C GLN A 32 2.23 -6.45 13.82
N SER A 33 2.16 -5.19 14.23
CA SER A 33 3.29 -4.48 14.89
C SER A 33 3.63 -5.05 16.27
N ARG A 34 2.60 -5.34 17.08
CA ARG A 34 2.79 -5.86 18.44
C ARG A 34 3.20 -7.33 18.43
N THR A 35 2.61 -8.14 17.54
CA THR A 35 2.98 -9.55 17.38
C THR A 35 4.41 -9.68 16.86
N HIS A 36 4.85 -8.83 15.93
CA HIS A 36 6.24 -8.80 15.49
C HIS A 36 7.22 -8.43 16.60
N LYS A 37 6.92 -7.41 17.41
CA LYS A 37 7.76 -7.03 18.54
C LYS A 37 7.84 -8.14 19.59
N MET A 38 6.72 -8.78 19.90
CA MET A 38 6.64 -9.90 20.84
C MET A 38 7.40 -11.14 20.33
N LEU A 39 7.23 -11.50 19.04
CA LEU A 39 7.98 -12.60 18.42
C LEU A 39 9.48 -12.33 18.36
N ASN A 40 9.88 -11.09 18.08
CA ASN A 40 11.30 -10.73 18.06
C ASN A 40 11.93 -10.78 19.46
N ALA A 41 11.21 -10.30 20.48
CA ALA A 41 11.63 -10.40 21.87
C ALA A 41 11.73 -11.86 22.34
N ALA A 42 10.72 -12.69 22.04
CA ALA A 42 10.74 -14.12 22.37
C ALA A 42 11.91 -14.86 21.71
N PHE A 43 12.21 -14.57 20.44
CA PHE A 43 13.35 -15.15 19.75
C PHE A 43 14.68 -14.75 20.38
N LEU A 44 14.85 -13.47 20.74
CA LEU A 44 16.04 -13.00 21.44
C LEU A 44 16.22 -13.72 22.78
N THR A 45 15.14 -13.87 23.55
CA THR A 45 15.16 -14.62 24.82
C THR A 45 15.57 -16.08 24.60
N ILE A 46 15.04 -16.76 23.57
CA ILE A 46 15.40 -18.15 23.25
C ILE A 46 16.88 -18.27 22.87
N VAL A 47 17.41 -17.35 22.06
CA VAL A 47 18.83 -17.35 21.67
C VAL A 47 19.73 -17.16 22.88
N VAL A 48 19.41 -16.20 23.76
CA VAL A 48 20.18 -15.95 25.00
C VAL A 48 20.13 -17.15 25.94
N VAL A 49 18.96 -17.76 26.15
CA VAL A 49 18.81 -18.95 26.99
C VAL A 49 19.57 -20.14 26.40
N SER A 50 19.51 -20.35 25.08
CA SER A 50 20.25 -21.42 24.40
C SER A 50 21.76 -21.29 24.62
N PHE A 51 22.30 -20.08 24.53
CA PHE A 51 23.71 -19.81 24.79
C PHE A 51 24.10 -20.02 26.26
N PHE A 52 23.23 -19.60 27.19
CA PHE A 52 23.44 -19.83 28.63
C PHE A 52 23.39 -21.32 28.99
N MET A 53 22.47 -22.09 28.41
CA MET A 53 22.32 -23.53 28.66
C MET A 53 23.51 -24.34 28.13
N GLY A 54 24.03 -23.99 26.95
CA GLY A 54 25.21 -24.63 26.36
C GLY A 54 26.54 -24.18 26.97
N GLY A 55 26.67 -22.89 27.33
CA GLY A 55 27.92 -22.32 27.84
C GLY A 55 28.09 -22.42 29.36
N VAL A 56 27.07 -22.01 30.14
CA VAL A 56 27.16 -21.91 31.61
C VAL A 56 26.81 -23.21 32.31
N LEU A 57 25.79 -23.93 31.80
CA LEU A 57 25.31 -25.16 32.43
C LEU A 57 26.07 -26.42 31.97
N HIS A 58 26.86 -26.32 30.90
CA HIS A 58 27.65 -27.40 30.28
C HIS A 58 26.87 -28.72 30.06
N TYR A 59 25.54 -28.65 29.99
CA TYR A 59 24.67 -29.81 29.79
C TYR A 59 24.80 -30.40 28.38
N ILE A 60 25.29 -29.59 27.43
CA ILE A 60 25.42 -29.92 26.01
C ILE A 60 26.81 -29.43 25.55
N PRO A 61 27.52 -30.17 24.68
CA PRO A 61 28.75 -29.70 24.08
C PRO A 61 28.57 -28.35 23.38
N VAL A 62 29.52 -27.42 23.59
CA VAL A 62 29.47 -26.05 23.05
C VAL A 62 29.30 -26.03 21.53
N THR A 63 29.91 -26.98 20.82
CA THR A 63 29.77 -27.16 19.36
C THR A 63 28.32 -27.41 18.94
N LEU A 64 27.63 -28.32 19.61
CA LEU A 64 26.23 -28.63 19.31
C LEU A 64 25.30 -27.45 19.65
N SER A 65 25.59 -26.73 20.74
CA SER A 65 24.87 -25.49 21.08
C SER A 65 25.04 -24.41 20.01
N LEU A 66 26.23 -24.30 19.42
CA LEU A 66 26.51 -23.31 18.40
C LEU A 66 25.84 -23.66 17.07
N GLU A 67 25.83 -24.94 16.68
CA GLU A 67 25.09 -25.43 15.51
C GLU A 67 23.58 -25.18 15.64
N LEU A 68 22.99 -25.49 16.81
CA LEU A 68 21.58 -25.22 17.09
C LEU A 68 21.27 -23.71 17.09
N GLY A 69 22.17 -22.89 17.61
CA GLY A 69 22.04 -21.43 17.58
C GLY A 69 22.00 -20.89 16.15
N VAL A 70 22.92 -21.34 15.28
CA VAL A 70 22.96 -20.96 13.87
C VAL A 70 21.72 -21.45 13.12
N LEU A 71 21.24 -22.67 13.39
CA LEU A 71 20.01 -23.22 12.82
C LEU A 71 18.77 -22.40 13.20
N LEU A 72 18.64 -22.00 14.47
CA LEU A 72 17.52 -21.19 14.93
C LEU A 72 17.53 -19.78 14.31
N VAL A 73 18.71 -19.18 14.16
CA VAL A 73 18.85 -17.86 13.51
C VAL A 73 18.49 -17.95 12.02
N SER A 74 18.94 -18.98 11.31
CA SER A 74 18.62 -19.14 9.88
C SER A 74 17.11 -19.36 9.67
N LEU A 75 16.47 -20.18 10.52
CA LEU A 75 15.03 -20.37 10.50
C LEU A 75 14.26 -19.07 10.79
N LYS A 76 14.76 -18.23 11.71
CA LYS A 76 14.17 -16.91 12.01
C LYS A 76 14.20 -15.99 10.79
N ILE A 77 15.32 -15.97 10.06
CA ILE A 77 15.47 -15.14 8.85
C ILE A 77 14.50 -15.64 7.77
N ALA A 78 14.42 -16.95 7.55
CA ALA A 78 13.47 -17.54 6.60
C ALA A 78 12.01 -17.19 6.94
N TRP A 79 11.63 -17.28 8.22
CA TRP A 79 10.31 -16.87 8.69
C TRP A 79 10.06 -15.37 8.43
N MET A 80 11.04 -14.52 8.77
CA MET A 80 10.93 -13.07 8.55
C MET A 80 10.68 -12.74 7.08
N ILE A 81 11.43 -13.36 6.17
CA ILE A 81 11.27 -13.19 4.73
C ILE A 81 9.88 -13.63 4.27
N HIS A 82 9.42 -14.80 4.73
CA HIS A 82 8.09 -15.31 4.39
C HIS A 82 6.96 -14.35 4.83
N GLU A 83 7.07 -13.79 6.03
CA GLU A 83 6.05 -12.85 6.53
C GLU A 83 6.11 -11.48 5.82
N GLN A 84 7.29 -11.08 5.33
CA GLN A 84 7.49 -9.86 4.57
C GLN A 84 6.91 -9.93 3.14
N GLN A 85 6.78 -11.12 2.56
CA GLN A 85 6.18 -11.29 1.22
C GLN A 85 4.74 -10.80 1.13
N LYS A 86 3.93 -10.99 2.19
CA LYS A 86 2.54 -10.52 2.22
C LYS A 86 2.45 -9.00 2.15
N VAL A 87 3.33 -8.31 2.86
CA VAL A 87 3.41 -6.84 2.88
C VAL A 87 3.87 -6.31 1.51
N ASN A 88 4.87 -6.94 0.90
CA ASN A 88 5.35 -6.54 -0.43
C ASN A 88 4.26 -6.69 -1.50
N HIS A 89 3.49 -7.77 -1.47
CA HIS A 89 2.37 -7.96 -2.39
C HIS A 89 1.33 -6.84 -2.23
N PHE A 90 1.02 -6.47 -0.99
CA PHE A 90 0.10 -5.36 -0.72
C PHE A 90 0.64 -4.00 -1.19
N GLN A 91 1.91 -3.70 -0.92
CA GLN A 91 2.55 -2.48 -1.41
C GLN A 91 2.52 -2.41 -2.94
N PHE A 92 2.73 -3.55 -3.62
CA PHE A 92 2.63 -3.65 -5.07
C PHE A 92 1.21 -3.33 -5.57
N TRP A 93 0.17 -3.91 -4.95
CA TRP A 93 -1.22 -3.62 -5.32
C TRP A 93 -1.60 -2.15 -5.12
N ILE A 94 -1.16 -1.52 -4.02
CA ILE A 94 -1.39 -0.09 -3.80
C ILE A 94 -0.71 0.73 -4.89
N LEU A 95 0.57 0.45 -5.20
CA LEU A 95 1.30 1.20 -6.21
C LEU A 95 0.63 1.11 -7.58
N ASN A 96 0.22 -0.09 -7.99
CA ASN A 96 -0.51 -0.31 -9.25
C ASN A 96 -1.84 0.47 -9.30
N SER A 97 -2.59 0.47 -8.19
CA SER A 97 -3.83 1.24 -8.10
C SER A 97 -3.59 2.76 -8.18
N LEU A 98 -2.52 3.25 -7.56
CA LEU A 98 -2.10 4.65 -7.64
C LEU A 98 -1.64 5.02 -9.04
N GLU A 99 -0.91 4.14 -9.72
CA GLU A 99 -0.44 4.33 -11.10
C GLU A 99 -1.63 4.49 -12.07
N ILE A 100 -2.61 3.60 -12.00
CA ILE A 100 -3.83 3.68 -12.81
C ILE A 100 -4.57 5.00 -12.53
N ARG A 101 -4.71 5.37 -11.25
CA ARG A 101 -5.38 6.62 -10.85
C ARG A 101 -4.61 7.85 -11.36
N LEU A 102 -3.29 7.90 -11.21
CA LEU A 102 -2.44 8.97 -11.71
C LEU A 102 -2.56 9.14 -13.23
N ASN A 103 -2.55 8.02 -13.97
CA ASN A 103 -2.69 8.05 -15.42
C ASN A 103 -4.05 8.62 -15.85
N SER A 104 -5.13 8.26 -15.15
CA SER A 104 -6.47 8.81 -15.40
C SER A 104 -6.54 10.33 -15.15
N LEU A 105 -5.90 10.81 -14.07
CA LEU A 105 -5.84 12.23 -13.74
C LEU A 105 -5.01 13.00 -14.76
N GLN A 106 -3.88 12.45 -15.22
CA GLN A 106 -3.06 13.06 -16.27
C GLN A 106 -3.85 13.19 -17.58
N THR A 107 -4.61 12.15 -17.94
CA THR A 107 -5.46 12.17 -19.14
C THR A 107 -6.58 13.21 -19.01
N GLY A 108 -7.24 13.29 -17.85
CA GLY A 108 -8.26 14.30 -17.55
C GLY A 108 -7.71 15.72 -17.65
N SER A 109 -6.56 15.98 -17.03
CA SER A 109 -5.87 17.28 -17.09
C SER A 109 -5.54 17.70 -18.52
N ARG A 110 -5.05 16.77 -19.36
CA ARG A 110 -4.77 17.04 -20.78
C ARG A 110 -6.04 17.39 -21.58
N LYS A 111 -7.18 16.73 -21.31
CA LYS A 111 -8.45 17.04 -21.97
C LYS A 111 -8.94 18.44 -21.61
N ILE A 112 -8.93 18.78 -20.33
CA ILE A 112 -9.31 20.12 -19.83
C ILE A 112 -8.44 21.19 -20.49
N HIS A 113 -7.13 20.97 -20.59
CA HIS A 113 -6.23 21.92 -21.22
C HIS A 113 -6.53 22.12 -22.72
N LYS A 114 -6.88 21.04 -23.44
CA LYS A 114 -7.27 21.11 -24.86
C LYS A 114 -8.60 21.85 -25.07
N GLU A 115 -9.61 21.56 -24.23
CA GLU A 115 -10.90 22.26 -24.32
C GLU A 115 -10.74 23.75 -24.04
N LEU A 116 -9.93 24.11 -23.03
CA LEU A 116 -9.59 25.51 -22.74
C LEU A 116 -8.86 26.19 -23.91
N SER A 117 -7.93 25.52 -24.60
CA SER A 117 -7.26 26.11 -25.76
C SER A 117 -8.23 26.35 -26.93
N LEU A 118 -9.13 25.40 -27.20
CA LEU A 118 -10.13 25.53 -28.27
C LEU A 118 -11.14 26.66 -27.98
N LEU A 119 -11.68 26.70 -26.75
CA LEU A 119 -12.57 27.77 -26.30
C LEU A 119 -11.90 29.14 -26.38
N ARG A 120 -10.60 29.21 -26.07
CA ARG A 120 -9.83 30.46 -26.18
C ARG A 120 -9.67 30.93 -27.62
N GLU A 121 -9.35 30.01 -28.54
CA GLU A 121 -9.24 30.30 -29.97
C GLU A 121 -10.59 30.75 -30.55
N GLU A 122 -11.67 30.07 -30.21
CA GLU A 122 -13.02 30.43 -30.64
C GLU A 122 -13.43 31.82 -30.12
N ASN A 123 -13.16 32.12 -28.84
CA ASN A 123 -13.45 33.44 -28.27
C ASN A 123 -12.64 34.56 -28.94
N GLN A 124 -11.38 34.30 -29.31
CA GLN A 124 -10.57 35.26 -30.08
C GLN A 124 -11.14 35.50 -31.48
N ARG A 125 -11.56 34.44 -32.19
CA ARG A 125 -12.17 34.55 -33.53
C ARG A 125 -13.47 35.34 -33.50
N LEU A 126 -14.32 35.09 -32.51
CA LEU A 126 -15.57 35.83 -32.33
C LEU A 126 -15.30 37.31 -32.03
N ARG A 127 -14.29 37.61 -31.21
CA ARG A 127 -13.89 38.99 -30.93
C ARG A 127 -13.38 39.72 -32.18
N SER A 128 -12.54 39.08 -33.00
CA SER A 128 -12.07 39.69 -34.26
C SER A 128 -13.21 39.92 -35.25
N ALA A 129 -14.16 38.99 -35.37
CA ALA A 129 -15.31 39.15 -36.27
C ALA A 129 -16.23 40.31 -35.84
N LEU A 130 -16.43 40.50 -34.53
CA LEU A 130 -17.20 41.62 -33.98
C LEU A 130 -16.50 42.99 -34.17
N GLU A 131 -15.16 43.01 -34.19
CA GLU A 131 -14.39 44.24 -34.47
C GLU A 131 -14.44 44.61 -35.96
N ASP A 132 -14.47 43.61 -36.85
CA ASP A 132 -14.61 43.81 -38.29
C ASP A 132 -16.02 44.25 -38.70
N GLU A 133 -17.08 43.77 -38.04
CA GLU A 133 -18.47 44.16 -38.32
C GLU A 133 -18.79 45.61 -37.86
N LYS A 134 -18.02 46.15 -36.92
CA LYS A 134 -18.19 47.53 -36.42
C LYS A 134 -17.45 48.59 -37.24
N LYS A 135 -16.67 48.18 -38.25
CA LYS A 135 -15.85 49.04 -39.11
C LYS A 135 -16.52 49.29 -40.46
#